data_AF-A0A3S1H9Y8-F1
#
_entry.id   AF-A0A3S1H9Y8-F1
#
_cell.length_a   1.000
_cell.length_b   1.000
_cell.length_c   1.000
_cell.angle_alpha   90.00
_cell.angle_beta   90.00
_cell.angle_gamma   90.00
#
_symmetry.space_group_name_H-M   'P 1'
#
loop_
_entity.id
_entity.type
_entity.pdbx_description
1 polymer ?
#
loop_
_entity_poly.entity_id
_entity_poly.type
_entity_poly.pdbx_seq_one_letter_code
_entity_poly.pdbx_strand_id
1 'polypeptide(L)'
;MWAFIKRHRRKFIFLGTVVGGSWMLYKYMWRKVQEIREEEDKQYLISVRRQHHFDSNQRTCNTTVLAMISHLRSTLVKHLDTESVKELLKSSPPNKLDIWEDLKIMSFTRTVAAVYGACMLSVMLRVQLNIVSGYLYLGINEGDPKPSISPRVQERYLSLVKIFIEQGFVDFIHYLKLAVMKEFGSLSLKELLSLDNLSSVLNHVRERVECGVDKPTQALYPYLLSSERVPDLQSVMSPEDEQLEKIIGETRDVYESSDFHTVLRESIDRGFNCVMDGLAEHYKQQIPEDGNEGIHEVTIAVARLIPVVNSQLSRIVGDAPNQFIQELLLMEELKQLAANVYEAFSQDPSEIPSI
;
A
#
# COMPACT_ATOMS: atom_id res chain seq x y z
N MET A 1 -4.14 -82.94 -30.07
CA MET A 1 -4.04 -81.51 -29.70
C MET A 1 -4.28 -80.57 -30.90
N TRP A 2 -3.63 -80.78 -32.05
CA TRP A 2 -3.73 -79.90 -33.23
C TRP A 2 -5.12 -79.85 -33.90
N ALA A 3 -5.82 -80.99 -33.97
CA ALA A 3 -7.17 -81.07 -34.56
C ALA A 3 -8.26 -80.30 -33.77
N PHE A 4 -8.10 -80.21 -32.44
CA PHE A 4 -9.01 -79.48 -31.55
C PHE A 4 -8.88 -77.96 -31.71
N ILE A 5 -7.63 -77.48 -31.81
CA ILE A 5 -7.31 -76.07 -32.08
C ILE A 5 -7.87 -75.63 -33.43
N LYS A 6 -7.75 -76.47 -34.46
CA LYS A 6 -8.28 -76.19 -35.81
C LYS A 6 -9.82 -76.09 -35.82
N ARG A 7 -10.52 -76.89 -35.01
CA ARG A 7 -12.00 -76.89 -34.91
C ARG A 7 -12.55 -75.67 -34.15
N HIS A 8 -11.80 -75.10 -33.22
CA HIS A 8 -12.23 -73.95 -32.41
C HIS A 8 -11.54 -72.62 -32.74
N ARG A 9 -10.83 -72.54 -33.88
CA ARG A 9 -10.04 -71.37 -34.32
C ARG A 9 -10.78 -70.02 -34.22
N ARG A 10 -12.06 -69.95 -34.61
CA ARG A 10 -12.87 -68.72 -34.52
C ARG A 10 -13.14 -68.28 -33.06
N LYS A 11 -13.30 -69.24 -32.14
CA LYS A 11 -13.52 -68.96 -30.71
C LYS A 11 -12.26 -68.42 -30.04
N PHE A 12 -11.09 -68.98 -30.39
CA PHE A 12 -9.80 -68.46 -29.90
C PHE A 12 -9.49 -67.05 -30.42
N ILE A 13 -9.80 -66.77 -31.69
CA ILE A 13 -9.64 -65.41 -32.25
C ILE A 13 -10.56 -64.43 -31.51
N PHE A 14 -11.84 -64.76 -31.36
CA PHE A 14 -12.79 -63.89 -30.64
C PHE A 14 -12.37 -63.64 -29.19
N LEU A 15 -11.97 -64.70 -28.46
CA LEU A 15 -11.49 -64.57 -27.09
C LEU A 15 -10.23 -63.71 -27.01
N GLY A 16 -9.27 -63.91 -27.92
CA GLY A 16 -8.06 -63.09 -28.00
C GLY A 16 -8.36 -61.62 -28.29
N THR A 17 -9.31 -61.33 -29.19
CA THR A 17 -9.73 -59.96 -29.50
C THR A 17 -10.44 -59.30 -28.30
N VAL A 18 -11.34 -60.01 -27.62
CA VAL A 18 -12.05 -59.46 -26.45
C VAL A 18 -11.08 -59.19 -25.29
N VAL A 19 -10.20 -60.14 -24.98
CA VAL A 19 -9.21 -59.98 -23.89
C VAL A 19 -8.19 -58.91 -24.24
N GLY A 20 -7.64 -58.92 -25.46
CA GLY A 20 -6.68 -57.91 -25.91
C GLY A 20 -7.28 -56.50 -25.99
N GLY A 21 -8.51 -56.38 -26.50
CA GLY A 21 -9.24 -55.11 -26.53
C GLY A 21 -9.55 -54.57 -25.14
N SER A 22 -10.02 -55.43 -24.23
CA SER A 22 -10.30 -55.04 -22.83
C SER A 22 -9.02 -54.62 -22.11
N TRP A 23 -7.91 -55.32 -22.32
CA TRP A 23 -6.60 -54.96 -21.74
C TRP A 23 -6.07 -53.64 -22.29
N MET A 24 -6.20 -53.37 -23.60
CA MET A 24 -5.83 -52.08 -24.19
C MET A 24 -6.68 -50.93 -23.63
N LEU A 25 -7.99 -51.11 -23.51
CA LEU A 25 -8.90 -50.13 -22.90
C LEU A 25 -8.54 -49.86 -21.43
N TYR A 26 -8.32 -50.91 -20.63
CA TYR A 26 -7.86 -50.78 -19.25
C TYR A 26 -6.55 -49.99 -19.16
N LYS A 27 -5.57 -50.33 -20.01
CA LYS A 27 -4.27 -49.65 -20.03
C LYS A 27 -4.39 -48.18 -20.46
N TYR A 28 -5.28 -47.87 -21.39
CA TYR A 28 -5.56 -46.49 -21.81
C TYR A 28 -6.21 -45.70 -20.67
N MET A 29 -7.24 -46.26 -20.02
CA MET A 29 -7.90 -45.63 -18.87
C MET A 29 -6.91 -45.39 -17.72
N TRP A 30 -6.07 -46.37 -17.41
CA TRP A 30 -5.04 -46.25 -16.38
C TRP A 30 -4.06 -45.10 -16.67
N ARG A 31 -3.55 -45.03 -17.91
CA ARG A 31 -2.68 -43.93 -18.34
C ARG A 31 -3.38 -42.59 -18.26
N LYS A 32 -4.62 -42.50 -18.75
CA LYS A 32 -5.38 -41.24 -18.74
C LYS A 32 -5.65 -40.74 -17.32
N VAL A 33 -5.97 -41.64 -16.39
CA VAL A 33 -6.15 -41.30 -14.97
C VAL A 33 -4.83 -40.85 -14.34
N GLN A 34 -3.71 -41.48 -14.69
CA GLN A 34 -2.40 -41.09 -14.19
C GLN A 34 -1.98 -39.72 -14.74
N GLU A 35 -2.16 -39.47 -16.04
CA GLU A 35 -1.92 -38.16 -16.66
C GLU A 35 -2.73 -37.05 -15.99
N ILE A 36 -4.01 -37.28 -15.69
CA ILE A 36 -4.87 -36.29 -15.02
C ILE A 36 -4.34 -35.99 -13.61
N ARG A 37 -3.99 -37.03 -12.83
CA ARG A 37 -3.41 -36.82 -11.48
C ARG A 37 -2.09 -36.09 -11.53
N GLU A 38 -1.20 -36.46 -12.45
CA GLU A 38 0.09 -35.81 -12.61
C GLU A 38 -0.06 -34.33 -12.99
N GLU A 39 -1.08 -33.98 -13.77
CA GLU A 39 -1.39 -32.59 -14.11
C GLU A 39 -1.96 -31.82 -12.92
N GLU A 40 -2.91 -32.42 -12.19
CA GLU A 40 -3.47 -31.85 -10.95
C GLU A 40 -2.36 -31.60 -9.91
N ASP A 41 -1.48 -32.57 -9.69
CA ASP A 41 -0.36 -32.48 -8.74
C ASP A 41 0.62 -31.36 -9.13
N LYS A 42 0.89 -31.18 -10.43
CA LYS A 42 1.73 -30.08 -10.93
C LYS A 42 1.08 -28.72 -10.70
N GLN A 43 -0.19 -28.56 -11.07
CA GLN A 43 -0.92 -27.30 -10.87
C GLN A 43 -1.00 -26.94 -9.38
N TYR A 44 -1.28 -27.93 -8.52
CA TYR A 44 -1.26 -27.76 -7.09
C TYR A 44 0.11 -27.28 -6.59
N LEU A 45 1.20 -27.91 -7.03
CA LEU A 45 2.55 -27.50 -6.64
C LEU A 45 2.91 -26.07 -7.08
N ILE A 46 2.51 -25.68 -8.30
CA ILE A 46 2.68 -24.31 -8.81
C ILE A 46 1.92 -23.32 -7.92
N SER A 47 0.65 -23.61 -7.59
CA SER A 47 -0.14 -22.73 -6.71
C SER A 47 0.46 -22.58 -5.31
N VAL A 48 0.99 -23.67 -4.73
CA VAL A 48 1.62 -23.65 -3.40
C VAL A 48 2.90 -22.83 -3.42
N ARG A 49 3.73 -22.97 -4.46
CA ARG A 49 4.96 -22.17 -4.62
C ARG A 49 4.64 -20.69 -4.76
N ARG A 50 3.64 -20.35 -5.58
CA ARG A 50 3.18 -18.97 -5.76
C ARG A 50 2.72 -18.36 -4.44
N GLN A 51 1.88 -19.08 -3.70
CA GLN A 51 1.40 -18.63 -2.39
C GLN A 51 2.55 -18.45 -1.39
N HIS A 52 3.48 -19.40 -1.32
CA HIS A 52 4.65 -19.28 -0.44
C HIS A 52 5.52 -18.06 -0.79
N HIS A 53 5.75 -17.80 -2.09
CA HIS A 53 6.49 -16.63 -2.54
C HIS A 53 5.77 -15.34 -2.18
N PHE A 54 4.45 -15.29 -2.39
CA PHE A 54 3.60 -14.16 -1.98
C PHE A 54 3.66 -13.90 -0.46
N ASP A 55 3.51 -14.93 0.37
CA ASP A 55 3.54 -14.82 1.84
C ASP A 55 4.92 -14.37 2.34
N SER A 56 6.00 -14.83 1.68
CA SER A 56 7.35 -14.31 1.92
C SER A 56 7.45 -12.83 1.55
N ASN A 57 6.92 -12.43 0.38
CA ASN A 57 6.92 -11.04 -0.04
C ASN A 57 6.14 -10.15 0.92
N GLN A 58 4.99 -10.59 1.45
CA GLN A 58 4.22 -9.79 2.41
C GLN A 58 4.99 -9.52 3.71
N ARG A 59 5.80 -10.49 4.18
CA ARG A 59 6.69 -10.28 5.33
C ARG A 59 7.81 -9.27 5.03
N THR A 60 8.38 -9.33 3.83
CA THR A 60 9.33 -8.33 3.33
C THR A 60 8.68 -6.95 3.29
N CYS A 61 7.48 -6.84 2.70
CA CYS A 61 6.71 -5.60 2.66
C CYS A 61 6.52 -4.99 4.05
N ASN A 62 6.05 -5.78 5.03
CA ASN A 62 5.84 -5.31 6.40
C ASN A 62 7.13 -4.76 7.01
N THR A 63 8.25 -5.48 6.81
CA THR A 63 9.57 -5.07 7.32
C THR A 63 10.03 -3.77 6.66
N THR A 64 9.86 -3.66 5.34
CA THR A 64 10.23 -2.47 4.57
C THR A 64 9.39 -1.26 4.97
N VAL A 65 8.07 -1.41 5.15
CA VAL A 65 7.19 -0.33 5.60
C VAL A 65 7.65 0.19 6.96
N LEU A 66 7.91 -0.70 7.93
CA LEU A 66 8.38 -0.29 9.27
C LEU A 66 9.73 0.44 9.22
N ALA A 67 10.65 0.01 8.36
CA ALA A 67 11.92 0.69 8.16
C ALA A 67 11.73 2.08 7.53
N MET A 68 10.91 2.18 6.48
CA MET A 68 10.69 3.43 5.75
C MET A 68 9.87 4.45 6.55
N ILE A 69 8.99 4.02 7.45
CA ILE A 69 8.26 4.92 8.37
C ILE A 69 9.23 5.71 9.25
N SER A 70 10.35 5.12 9.66
CA SER A 70 11.38 5.85 10.44
C SER A 70 12.00 6.99 9.62
N HIS A 71 12.20 6.79 8.31
CA HIS A 71 12.68 7.84 7.41
C HIS A 71 11.61 8.89 7.15
N LEU A 72 10.36 8.49 6.94
CA LEU A 72 9.22 9.40 6.79
C LEU A 72 9.08 10.31 8.03
N ARG A 73 9.17 9.75 9.24
CA ARG A 73 9.16 10.51 10.49
C ARG A 73 10.31 11.50 10.56
N SER A 74 11.53 11.09 10.18
CA SER A 74 12.69 11.99 10.15
C SER A 74 12.45 13.17 9.20
N THR A 75 11.89 12.91 8.02
CA THR A 75 11.50 13.95 7.06
C THR A 75 10.44 14.90 7.63
N LEU A 76 9.42 14.38 8.32
CA LEU A 76 8.39 15.18 9.00
C LEU A 76 9.01 16.10 10.06
N VAL A 77 9.83 15.55 10.96
CA VAL A 77 10.48 16.33 12.02
C VAL A 77 11.40 17.39 11.43
N LYS A 78 12.12 17.08 10.36
CA LYS A 78 13.01 18.03 9.67
C LYS A 78 12.26 19.20 9.05
N HIS A 79 11.12 18.97 8.38
CA HIS A 79 10.40 20.03 7.67
C HIS A 79 9.32 20.73 8.50
N LEU A 80 8.87 20.10 9.59
CA LEU A 80 7.83 20.60 10.50
C LEU A 80 8.33 20.51 11.96
N ASP A 81 9.46 21.15 12.23
CA ASP A 81 10.09 21.15 13.55
C ASP A 81 9.33 22.05 14.54
N THR A 82 8.33 21.48 15.21
CA THR A 82 7.58 22.21 16.25
C THR A 82 8.37 22.37 17.54
N GLU A 83 9.42 21.56 17.78
CA GLU A 83 10.15 21.60 19.05
C GLU A 83 11.06 22.83 19.10
N SER A 84 11.76 23.16 18.02
CA SER A 84 12.52 24.43 17.97
C SER A 84 11.64 25.67 18.13
N VAL A 85 10.43 25.66 17.55
CA VAL A 85 9.45 26.74 17.70
C VAL A 85 8.97 26.85 19.16
N LYS A 86 8.74 25.72 19.85
CA LYS A 86 8.41 25.71 21.29
C LYS A 86 9.56 26.24 22.14
N GLU A 87 10.80 25.86 21.84
CA GLU A 87 11.98 26.39 22.54
C GLU A 87 12.12 27.91 22.35
N LEU A 88 11.88 28.40 21.13
CA LEU A 88 11.85 29.83 20.86
C LEU A 88 10.80 30.54 21.73
N LEU A 89 9.60 29.97 21.87
CA LEU A 89 8.54 30.54 22.73
C LEU A 89 8.93 30.62 24.21
N LYS A 90 9.78 29.70 24.72
CA LYS A 90 10.27 29.74 26.11
C LYS A 90 11.16 30.96 26.38
N SER A 91 11.89 31.44 25.37
CA SER A 91 12.72 32.66 25.46
C SER A 91 11.91 33.96 25.58
N SER A 92 10.57 33.89 25.51
CA SER A 92 9.67 35.06 25.55
C SER A 92 10.00 36.14 24.50
N PRO A 93 10.03 35.79 23.20
CA PRO A 93 10.33 36.71 22.13
C PRO A 93 9.25 37.81 21.99
N PRO A 94 9.60 38.99 21.43
CA PRO A 94 8.67 40.10 21.30
C PRO A 94 7.47 39.78 20.39
N ASN A 95 7.65 38.97 19.35
CA ASN A 95 6.61 38.53 18.40
C ASN A 95 5.94 37.22 18.82
N LYS A 96 5.68 37.04 20.12
CA LYS A 96 5.15 35.79 20.68
C LYS A 96 3.86 35.31 20.00
N LEU A 97 2.95 36.23 19.66
CA LEU A 97 1.67 35.87 19.03
C LEU A 97 1.87 35.25 17.65
N ASP A 98 2.70 35.87 16.81
CA ASP A 98 2.98 35.37 15.45
C ASP A 98 3.60 33.97 15.52
N ILE A 99 4.50 33.73 16.48
CA ILE A 99 5.13 32.41 16.67
C ILE A 99 4.11 31.35 17.13
N TRP A 100 3.11 31.72 17.93
CA TRP A 100 2.02 30.80 18.29
C TRP A 100 1.11 30.49 17.09
N GLU A 101 0.85 31.48 16.24
CA GLU A 101 0.08 31.27 15.00
C GLU A 101 0.84 30.36 14.02
N ASP A 102 2.15 30.54 13.88
CA ASP A 102 3.01 29.64 13.09
C ASP A 102 3.02 28.23 13.69
N LEU A 103 3.16 28.11 15.01
CA LEU A 103 3.12 26.82 15.70
C LEU A 103 1.78 26.12 15.49
N LYS A 104 0.65 26.85 15.49
CA LYS A 104 -0.67 26.30 15.17
C LYS A 104 -0.66 25.65 13.80
N ILE A 105 -0.29 26.40 12.75
CA ILE A 105 -0.29 25.88 11.38
C ILE A 105 0.67 24.69 11.23
N MET A 106 1.88 24.77 11.79
CA MET A 106 2.86 23.69 11.73
C MET A 106 2.37 22.41 12.43
N SER A 107 1.71 22.55 13.57
CA SER A 107 1.23 21.40 14.36
C SER A 107 0.14 20.62 13.63
N PHE A 108 -0.86 21.32 13.08
CA PHE A 108 -1.91 20.70 12.27
C PHE A 108 -1.38 20.11 10.97
N THR A 109 -0.50 20.86 10.27
CA THR A 109 0.16 20.35 9.05
C THR A 109 0.92 19.07 9.34
N ARG A 110 1.65 19.00 10.47
CA ARG A 110 2.47 17.84 10.82
C ARG A 110 1.65 16.59 11.09
N THR A 111 0.56 16.73 11.85
CA THR A 111 -0.31 15.58 12.17
C THR A 111 -1.03 15.09 10.93
N VAL A 112 -1.55 15.99 10.08
CA VAL A 112 -2.21 15.61 8.84
C VAL A 112 -1.20 14.98 7.85
N ALA A 113 -0.01 15.56 7.71
CA ALA A 113 1.05 15.00 6.86
C ALA A 113 1.49 13.61 7.32
N ALA A 114 1.52 13.34 8.64
CA ALA A 114 1.83 12.02 9.17
C ALA A 114 0.82 10.96 8.72
N VAL A 115 -0.48 11.27 8.74
CA VAL A 115 -1.54 10.38 8.27
C VAL A 115 -1.37 10.06 6.78
N TYR A 116 -1.33 11.09 5.93
CA TYR A 116 -1.17 10.90 4.49
C TYR A 116 0.13 10.18 4.15
N GLY A 117 1.25 10.61 4.74
CA GLY A 117 2.57 10.01 4.49
C GLY A 117 2.61 8.53 4.84
N ALA A 118 2.09 8.13 6.00
CA ALA A 118 2.07 6.73 6.42
C ALA A 118 1.18 5.87 5.52
N CYS A 119 0.01 6.37 5.13
CA CYS A 119 -0.92 5.66 4.24
C CYS A 119 -0.35 5.53 2.83
N MET A 120 0.08 6.64 2.23
CA MET A 120 0.69 6.68 0.90
C MET A 120 1.90 5.76 0.83
N LEU A 121 2.82 5.84 1.79
CA LEU A 121 4.00 4.97 1.86
C LEU A 121 3.63 3.48 1.90
N SER A 122 2.65 3.12 2.74
CA SER A 122 2.25 1.72 2.93
C SER A 122 1.62 1.13 1.68
N VAL A 123 0.69 1.85 1.04
CA VAL A 123 0.05 1.40 -0.20
C VAL A 123 1.05 1.39 -1.37
N MET A 124 1.89 2.42 -1.48
CA MET A 124 2.97 2.52 -2.48
C MET A 124 3.91 1.32 -2.42
N LEU A 125 4.42 0.97 -1.23
CA LEU A 125 5.33 -0.16 -1.04
C LEU A 125 4.66 -1.51 -1.32
N ARG A 126 3.36 -1.66 -0.99
CA ARG A 126 2.61 -2.86 -1.35
C ARG A 126 2.54 -3.04 -2.85
N VAL A 127 2.25 -1.99 -3.61
CA VAL A 127 2.25 -2.09 -5.07
C VAL A 127 3.65 -2.41 -5.59
N GLN A 128 4.66 -1.62 -5.21
CA GLN A 128 6.01 -1.77 -5.76
C GLN A 128 6.62 -3.15 -5.50
N LEU A 129 6.54 -3.63 -4.26
CA LEU A 129 7.12 -4.92 -3.89
C LEU A 129 6.36 -6.11 -4.50
N ASN A 130 5.04 -6.00 -4.72
CA ASN A 130 4.28 -7.06 -5.37
C ASN A 130 4.49 -7.09 -6.90
N ILE A 131 4.66 -5.93 -7.56
CA ILE A 131 5.05 -5.88 -8.97
C ILE A 131 6.43 -6.54 -9.15
N VAL A 132 7.45 -6.07 -8.43
CA VAL A 132 8.81 -6.63 -8.51
C VAL A 132 8.84 -8.11 -8.18
N SER A 133 8.12 -8.54 -7.15
CA SER A 133 8.07 -9.95 -6.78
C SER A 133 7.37 -10.81 -7.83
N GLY A 134 6.38 -10.27 -8.55
CA GLY A 134 5.74 -10.97 -9.67
C GLY A 134 6.74 -11.24 -10.80
N TYR A 135 7.48 -10.22 -11.22
CA TYR A 135 8.57 -10.36 -12.18
C TYR A 135 9.63 -11.37 -11.76
N LEU A 136 10.05 -11.34 -10.49
CA LEU A 136 11.03 -12.29 -9.96
C LEU A 136 10.47 -13.72 -9.94
N TYR A 137 9.18 -13.90 -9.66
CA TYR A 137 8.52 -15.21 -9.67
C TYR A 137 8.49 -15.82 -11.08
N LEU A 138 8.13 -15.04 -12.10
CA LEU A 138 8.13 -15.51 -13.50
C LEU A 138 9.51 -16.00 -13.94
N GLY A 139 10.57 -15.25 -13.63
CA GLY A 139 11.94 -15.66 -13.96
C GLY A 139 12.37 -16.98 -13.30
N ILE A 140 11.86 -17.31 -12.11
CA ILE A 140 12.13 -18.60 -11.45
C ILE A 140 11.42 -19.77 -12.16
N ASN A 141 10.20 -19.54 -12.65
CA ASN A 141 9.36 -20.58 -13.24
C ASN A 141 9.73 -20.93 -14.69
N GLU A 142 10.24 -19.97 -15.47
CA GLU A 142 10.71 -20.20 -16.85
C GLU A 142 11.94 -21.13 -16.91
N GLY A 143 12.54 -21.47 -15.76
CA GLY A 143 13.75 -22.31 -15.69
C GLY A 143 15.00 -21.62 -16.24
N ASP A 144 14.90 -20.33 -16.56
CA ASP A 144 16.00 -19.51 -17.05
C ASP A 144 16.81 -19.00 -15.85
N PRO A 145 18.13 -19.23 -15.77
CA PRO A 145 18.95 -18.81 -14.63
C PRO A 145 19.10 -17.28 -14.51
N LYS A 146 18.51 -16.49 -15.42
CA LYS A 146 18.54 -15.03 -15.37
C LYS A 146 17.22 -14.50 -14.82
N PRO A 147 17.26 -13.60 -13.83
CA PRO A 147 16.04 -12.96 -13.34
C PRO A 147 15.38 -12.19 -14.48
N SER A 148 14.04 -12.24 -14.55
CA SER A 148 13.24 -11.50 -15.54
C SER A 148 13.60 -10.01 -15.55
N ILE A 149 13.97 -9.47 -14.37
CA ILE A 149 14.45 -8.10 -14.16
C ILE A 149 15.92 -8.09 -13.72
N SER A 150 16.73 -7.19 -14.28
CA SER A 150 18.14 -7.07 -13.86
C SER A 150 18.23 -6.55 -12.41
N PRO A 151 19.24 -6.98 -11.62
CA PRO A 151 19.42 -6.48 -10.25
C PRO A 151 19.53 -4.95 -10.16
N ARG A 152 20.09 -4.32 -11.19
CA ARG A 152 20.22 -2.86 -11.29
C ARG A 152 18.88 -2.19 -11.54
N VAL A 153 18.03 -2.78 -12.38
CA VAL A 153 16.65 -2.30 -12.60
C VAL A 153 15.84 -2.46 -11.31
N GLN A 154 15.97 -3.59 -10.62
CA GLN A 154 15.33 -3.82 -9.32
C GLN A 154 15.72 -2.75 -8.29
N GLU A 155 17.02 -2.46 -8.14
CA GLU A 155 17.51 -1.45 -7.22
C GLU A 155 16.97 -0.05 -7.56
N ARG A 156 17.02 0.35 -8.84
CA ARG A 156 16.50 1.65 -9.30
C ARG A 156 15.00 1.76 -9.06
N TYR A 157 14.23 0.73 -9.38
CA TYR A 157 12.78 0.72 -9.16
C TYR A 157 12.43 0.79 -7.67
N LEU A 158 13.09 0.00 -6.81
CA LEU A 158 12.85 0.05 -5.37
C LEU A 158 13.30 1.39 -4.74
N SER A 159 14.21 2.12 -5.39
CA SER A 159 14.62 3.47 -4.95
C SER A 159 13.53 4.54 -5.13
N LEU A 160 12.45 4.25 -5.86
CA LEU A 160 11.32 5.19 -6.02
C LEU A 160 10.70 5.59 -4.68
N VAL A 161 10.68 4.69 -3.68
CA VAL A 161 10.21 5.03 -2.33
C VAL A 161 11.03 6.14 -1.68
N LYS A 162 12.33 6.20 -1.97
CA LYS A 162 13.21 7.26 -1.49
C LYS A 162 12.88 8.58 -2.17
N ILE A 163 12.62 8.58 -3.48
CA ILE A 163 12.20 9.77 -4.23
C ILE A 163 10.88 10.31 -3.67
N PHE A 164 9.92 9.42 -3.37
CA PHE A 164 8.69 9.81 -2.67
C PHE A 164 9.01 10.49 -1.34
N ILE A 165 9.76 9.86 -0.44
CA ILE A 165 10.01 10.42 0.90
C ILE A 165 10.79 11.74 0.85
N GLU A 166 11.80 11.84 -0.02
CA GLU A 166 12.72 12.98 -0.05
C GLU A 166 12.21 14.17 -0.87
N GLN A 167 11.37 13.91 -1.89
CA GLN A 167 10.87 14.94 -2.79
C GLN A 167 9.34 14.99 -2.79
N GLY A 168 8.66 13.94 -3.24
CA GLY A 168 7.21 13.97 -3.45
C GLY A 168 6.41 14.30 -2.17
N PHE A 169 6.79 13.70 -1.05
CA PHE A 169 6.19 13.95 0.25
C PHE A 169 6.54 15.34 0.80
N VAL A 170 7.74 15.86 0.51
CA VAL A 170 8.12 17.22 0.89
C VAL A 170 7.30 18.24 0.09
N ASP A 171 7.13 18.04 -1.21
CA ASP A 171 6.26 18.87 -2.05
C ASP A 171 4.80 18.82 -1.57
N PHE A 172 4.33 17.64 -1.15
CA PHE A 172 3.03 17.46 -0.53
C PHE A 172 2.90 18.24 0.79
N ILE A 173 3.89 18.20 1.67
CA ILE A 173 3.90 18.99 2.93
C ILE A 173 3.74 20.48 2.65
N HIS A 174 4.42 21.01 1.62
CA HIS A 174 4.30 22.42 1.25
C HIS A 174 2.88 22.77 0.81
N TYR A 175 2.28 21.95 -0.07
CA TYR A 175 0.91 22.14 -0.50
C TYR A 175 -0.09 22.02 0.65
N LEU A 176 0.06 20.99 1.49
CA LEU A 176 -0.78 20.76 2.66
C LEU A 176 -0.70 21.92 3.65
N LYS A 177 0.47 22.52 3.86
CA LYS A 177 0.63 23.70 4.71
C LYS A 177 -0.25 24.86 4.23
N LEU A 178 -0.37 25.06 2.92
CA LEU A 178 -1.25 26.09 2.35
C LEU A 178 -2.73 25.76 2.60
N ALA A 179 -3.13 24.49 2.45
CA ALA A 179 -4.50 24.06 2.74
C ALA A 179 -4.85 24.22 4.22
N VAL A 180 -3.97 23.82 5.13
CA VAL A 180 -4.13 24.00 6.59
C VAL A 180 -4.17 25.48 6.94
N MET A 181 -3.32 26.32 6.35
CA MET A 181 -3.34 27.77 6.57
C MET A 181 -4.65 28.40 6.10
N LYS A 182 -5.27 27.88 5.02
CA LYS A 182 -6.56 28.37 4.53
C LYS A 182 -7.71 28.10 5.51
N GLU A 183 -7.72 26.93 6.14
CA GLU A 183 -8.78 26.53 7.09
C GLU A 183 -8.52 27.04 8.51
N PHE A 184 -7.31 26.80 9.05
CA PHE A 184 -6.96 27.15 10.43
C PHE A 184 -6.46 28.58 10.61
N GLY A 185 -6.12 29.29 9.52
CA GLY A 185 -5.55 30.64 9.60
C GLY A 185 -6.51 31.67 10.20
N SER A 186 -7.81 31.53 9.95
CA SER A 186 -8.83 32.44 10.47
C SER A 186 -9.23 32.17 11.93
N LEU A 187 -8.94 30.97 12.45
CA LEU A 187 -9.30 30.56 13.79
C LEU A 187 -8.37 31.20 14.81
N SER A 188 -8.90 32.01 15.73
CA SER A 188 -8.05 32.65 16.73
C SER A 188 -7.53 31.64 17.76
N LEU A 189 -6.34 31.88 18.33
CA LEU A 189 -5.77 31.02 19.39
C LEU A 189 -6.68 30.84 20.62
N LYS A 190 -7.62 31.77 20.85
CA LYS A 190 -8.57 31.74 21.97
C LYS A 190 -9.91 31.12 21.62
N GLU A 191 -10.15 30.84 20.34
CA GLU A 191 -11.41 30.30 19.86
C GLU A 191 -11.66 28.92 20.46
N LEU A 192 -12.89 28.69 20.93
CA LEU A 192 -13.31 27.46 21.58
C LEU A 192 -13.89 26.52 20.52
N LEU A 193 -13.28 25.35 20.35
CA LEU A 193 -13.71 24.34 19.40
C LEU A 193 -14.23 23.10 20.13
N SER A 194 -15.42 22.63 19.75
CA SER A 194 -15.88 21.27 20.05
C SER A 194 -15.12 20.26 19.20
N LEU A 195 -15.22 18.98 19.55
CA LEU A 195 -14.65 17.90 18.76
C LEU A 195 -15.25 17.86 17.35
N ASP A 196 -16.56 18.13 17.22
CA ASP A 196 -17.27 18.16 15.93
C ASP A 196 -16.80 19.33 15.05
N ASN A 197 -16.61 20.52 15.64
CA ASN A 197 -16.06 21.66 14.91
C ASN A 197 -14.64 21.36 14.41
N LEU A 198 -13.80 20.74 15.25
CA LEU A 198 -12.46 20.33 14.87
C LEU A 198 -12.47 19.29 13.75
N SER A 199 -13.36 18.30 13.83
CA SER A 199 -13.57 17.31 12.78
C SER A 199 -13.98 17.97 11.46
N SER A 200 -14.92 18.92 11.50
CA SER A 200 -15.37 19.66 10.32
C SER A 200 -14.23 20.45 9.67
N VAL A 201 -13.40 21.15 10.45
CA VAL A 201 -12.26 21.91 9.91
C VAL A 201 -11.22 20.96 9.30
N LEU A 202 -10.94 19.82 9.94
CA LEU A 202 -10.07 18.79 9.36
C LEU A 202 -10.63 18.22 8.07
N ASN A 203 -11.94 17.97 7.99
CA ASN A 203 -12.59 17.52 6.76
C ASN A 203 -12.49 18.54 5.64
N HIS A 204 -12.61 19.85 5.91
CA HIS A 204 -12.36 20.87 4.89
C HIS A 204 -10.90 20.87 4.40
N VAL A 205 -9.92 20.59 5.28
CA VAL A 205 -8.53 20.39 4.83
C VAL A 205 -8.46 19.19 3.89
N ARG A 206 -9.13 18.08 4.23
CA ARG A 206 -9.18 16.89 3.36
C ARG A 206 -9.81 17.21 2.01
N GLU A 207 -10.96 17.86 1.97
CA GLU A 207 -11.63 18.25 0.72
C GLU A 207 -10.77 19.13 -0.19
N ARG A 208 -9.85 19.92 0.36
CA ARG A 208 -8.90 20.70 -0.44
C ARG A 208 -7.78 19.86 -1.05
N VAL A 209 -7.36 18.82 -0.35
CA VAL A 209 -6.16 18.04 -0.67
C VAL A 209 -6.51 16.77 -1.46
N GLU A 210 -7.66 16.19 -1.16
CA GLU A 210 -8.30 15.10 -1.86
C GLU A 210 -9.23 15.72 -2.92
N CYS A 211 -8.84 15.65 -4.19
CA CYS A 211 -9.67 16.11 -5.29
C CYS A 211 -9.75 15.02 -6.37
N GLY A 212 -10.95 14.51 -6.58
CA GLY A 212 -11.29 13.69 -7.75
C GLY A 212 -12.78 13.37 -7.75
N VAL A 213 -13.42 13.58 -8.92
CA VAL A 213 -14.86 13.38 -9.10
C VAL A 213 -15.20 11.89 -9.00
N ASP A 214 -14.40 11.05 -9.66
CA ASP A 214 -14.58 9.59 -9.69
C ASP A 214 -13.57 8.86 -8.78
N LYS A 215 -12.42 9.48 -8.48
CA LYS A 215 -11.28 8.89 -7.76
C LYS A 215 -10.82 9.83 -6.64
N PRO A 216 -11.28 9.63 -5.39
CA PRO A 216 -11.13 10.59 -4.30
C PRO A 216 -9.68 11.06 -4.03
N THR A 217 -8.72 10.16 -4.23
CA THR A 217 -7.29 10.39 -3.93
C THR A 217 -6.45 10.69 -5.17
N GLN A 218 -7.08 11.00 -6.32
CA GLN A 218 -6.38 11.25 -7.59
C GLN A 218 -5.36 12.40 -7.51
N ALA A 219 -5.71 13.47 -6.80
CA ALA A 219 -4.79 14.60 -6.58
C ALA A 219 -3.50 14.23 -5.83
N LEU A 220 -3.43 13.07 -5.17
CA LEU A 220 -2.23 12.62 -4.45
C LEU A 220 -1.22 11.93 -5.36
N TYR A 221 -1.63 11.48 -6.54
CA TYR A 221 -0.80 10.73 -7.49
C TYR A 221 0.53 11.42 -7.84
N PRO A 222 0.56 12.74 -8.16
CA PRO A 222 1.79 13.42 -8.55
C PRO A 222 2.89 13.40 -7.47
N TYR A 223 2.53 13.18 -6.21
CA TYR A 223 3.46 13.08 -5.10
C TYR A 223 4.02 11.66 -4.95
N LEU A 224 3.29 10.62 -5.34
CA LEU A 224 3.72 9.21 -5.26
C LEU A 224 4.74 8.85 -6.34
N LEU A 225 4.46 9.31 -7.56
CA LEU A 225 5.30 9.14 -8.72
C LEU A 225 5.42 10.50 -9.39
N SER A 226 6.59 11.13 -9.26
CA SER A 226 6.94 12.26 -10.09
C SER A 226 6.88 11.82 -11.55
N SER A 227 6.23 12.60 -12.42
CA SER A 227 6.34 12.38 -13.86
C SER A 227 7.82 12.51 -14.24
N GLU A 228 8.49 11.39 -14.48
CA GLU A 228 9.89 11.42 -14.88
C GLU A 228 10.07 12.20 -16.19
N ARG A 229 11.26 12.78 -16.27
CA ARG A 229 11.76 13.77 -17.22
C ARG A 229 11.45 13.37 -18.66
N VAL A 230 11.09 14.36 -19.48
CA VAL A 230 11.21 14.26 -20.95
C VAL A 230 12.65 13.79 -21.22
N PRO A 231 12.86 12.58 -21.79
CA PRO A 231 14.19 12.18 -22.18
C PRO A 231 14.72 13.24 -23.14
N ASP A 232 15.99 13.62 -22.98
CA ASP A 232 16.65 14.41 -24.00
C ASP A 232 16.49 13.62 -25.32
N LEU A 233 15.84 14.19 -26.34
CA LEU A 233 15.40 13.52 -27.58
C LEU A 233 16.57 12.88 -28.39
N GLN A 234 17.79 12.94 -27.85
CA GLN A 234 19.05 12.51 -28.44
C GLN A 234 19.72 11.33 -27.72
N SER A 235 19.25 10.87 -26.55
CA SER A 235 19.86 9.70 -25.87
C SER A 235 19.20 8.39 -26.30
N VAL A 236 19.97 7.47 -26.89
CA VAL A 236 19.55 6.08 -27.09
C VAL A 236 19.33 5.45 -25.72
N MET A 237 18.10 5.03 -25.42
CA MET A 237 17.78 4.34 -24.17
C MET A 237 18.47 2.99 -24.11
N SER A 238 19.02 2.63 -22.96
CA SER A 238 19.57 1.29 -22.76
C SER A 238 18.43 0.27 -22.56
N PRO A 239 18.64 -1.04 -22.83
CA PRO A 239 17.65 -2.07 -22.55
C PRO A 239 17.19 -2.10 -21.08
N GLU A 240 18.06 -1.72 -20.14
CA GLU A 240 17.72 -1.60 -18.72
C GLU A 240 16.82 -0.38 -18.46
N ASP A 241 16.98 0.71 -19.20
CA ASP A 241 16.11 1.88 -19.10
C ASP A 241 14.73 1.60 -19.69
N GLU A 242 14.65 0.92 -20.83
CA GLU A 242 13.37 0.45 -21.41
C GLU A 242 12.63 -0.47 -20.44
N GLN A 243 13.35 -1.39 -19.79
CA GLN A 243 12.77 -2.28 -18.79
C GLN A 243 12.29 -1.54 -17.55
N LEU A 244 13.06 -0.55 -17.05
CA LEU A 244 12.65 0.27 -15.92
C LEU A 244 11.41 1.11 -16.25
N GLU A 245 11.40 1.77 -17.41
CA GLU A 245 10.26 2.56 -17.88
C GLU A 245 9.00 1.70 -18.00
N LYS A 246 9.14 0.46 -18.48
CA LYS A 246 8.02 -0.50 -18.53
C LYS A 246 7.42 -0.74 -17.14
N ILE A 247 8.23 -1.09 -16.15
CA ILE A 247 7.76 -1.39 -14.79
C ILE A 247 7.18 -0.12 -14.12
N ILE A 248 7.76 1.05 -14.37
CA ILE A 248 7.22 2.34 -13.91
C ILE A 248 5.87 2.63 -14.57
N GLY A 249 5.72 2.36 -15.87
CA GLY A 249 4.47 2.49 -16.60
C GLY A 249 3.37 1.59 -16.02
N GLU A 250 3.68 0.32 -15.79
CA GLU A 250 2.78 -0.63 -15.15
C GLU A 250 2.41 -0.22 -13.72
N THR A 251 3.34 0.38 -12.98
CA THR A 251 3.08 0.93 -11.64
C THR A 251 2.12 2.13 -11.71
N ARG A 252 2.26 2.97 -12.73
CA ARG A 252 1.34 4.08 -12.99
C ARG A 252 -0.06 3.57 -13.28
N ASP A 253 -0.20 2.55 -14.12
CA ASP A 253 -1.50 1.94 -14.41
C ASP A 253 -2.19 1.44 -13.12
N VAL A 254 -1.42 0.82 -12.21
CA VAL A 254 -1.94 0.40 -10.90
C VAL A 254 -2.33 1.60 -10.04
N TYR A 255 -1.52 2.66 -9.98
CA TYR A 255 -1.86 3.87 -9.19
C TYR A 255 -3.06 4.63 -9.73
N GLU A 256 -3.32 4.53 -11.04
CA GLU A 256 -4.50 5.11 -11.67
C GLU A 256 -5.75 4.23 -11.50
N SER A 257 -5.63 3.00 -11.00
CA SER A 257 -6.78 2.09 -10.82
C SER A 257 -7.75 2.53 -9.72
N SER A 258 -9.03 2.17 -9.86
CA SER A 258 -10.05 2.40 -8.82
C SER A 258 -9.72 1.71 -7.51
N ASP A 259 -9.16 0.51 -7.59
CA ASP A 259 -8.83 -0.33 -6.43
C ASP A 259 -7.76 0.35 -5.58
N PHE A 260 -6.71 0.88 -6.22
CA PHE A 260 -5.69 1.66 -5.54
C PHE A 260 -6.28 2.87 -4.81
N HIS A 261 -7.10 3.66 -5.49
CA HIS A 261 -7.71 4.85 -4.89
C HIS A 261 -8.65 4.52 -3.74
N THR A 262 -9.39 3.42 -3.83
CA THR A 262 -10.29 2.94 -2.78
C THR A 262 -9.51 2.53 -1.54
N VAL A 263 -8.46 1.71 -1.71
CA VAL A 263 -7.59 1.26 -0.61
C VAL A 263 -6.86 2.43 0.03
N LEU A 264 -6.35 3.38 -0.76
CA LEU A 264 -5.68 4.55 -0.24
C LEU A 264 -6.64 5.45 0.55
N ARG A 265 -7.86 5.66 0.06
CA ARG A 265 -8.89 6.41 0.79
C ARG A 265 -9.24 5.76 2.11
N GLU A 266 -9.52 4.46 2.13
CA GLU A 266 -9.85 3.71 3.35
C GLU A 266 -8.68 3.77 4.36
N SER A 267 -7.45 3.68 3.88
CA SER A 267 -6.24 3.85 4.71
C SER A 267 -6.21 5.22 5.38
N ILE A 268 -6.47 6.29 4.59
CA ILE A 268 -6.49 7.67 5.07
C ILE A 268 -7.62 7.88 6.07
N ASP A 269 -8.83 7.38 5.77
CA ASP A 269 -10.01 7.46 6.65
C ASP A 269 -9.70 6.83 8.02
N ARG A 270 -9.09 5.65 8.05
CA ARG A 270 -8.63 5.02 9.30
C ARG A 270 -7.58 5.84 10.04
N GLY A 271 -6.66 6.46 9.32
CA GLY A 271 -5.65 7.34 9.91
C GLY A 271 -6.26 8.59 10.57
N PHE A 272 -7.23 9.23 9.91
CA PHE A 272 -7.95 10.36 10.49
C PHE A 272 -8.81 9.93 11.68
N ASN A 273 -9.48 8.78 11.62
CA ASN A 273 -10.21 8.22 12.77
C ASN A 273 -9.27 7.98 13.95
N CYS A 274 -8.08 7.43 13.71
CA CYS A 274 -7.08 7.22 14.76
C CYS A 274 -6.63 8.53 15.42
N VAL A 275 -6.44 9.60 14.64
CA VAL A 275 -6.15 10.94 15.16
C VAL A 275 -7.33 11.48 15.96
N MET A 276 -8.56 11.35 15.45
CA MET A 276 -9.77 11.83 16.11
C MET A 276 -10.03 11.11 17.43
N ASP A 277 -9.77 9.80 17.52
CA ASP A 277 -9.85 9.04 18.76
C ASP A 277 -8.89 9.59 19.82
N GLY A 278 -7.65 9.89 19.42
CA GLY A 278 -6.66 10.48 20.31
C GLY A 278 -6.98 11.91 20.75
N LEU A 279 -7.66 12.68 19.91
CA LEU A 279 -8.20 13.99 20.29
C LEU A 279 -9.39 13.82 21.24
N ALA A 280 -10.30 12.89 20.96
CA ALA A 280 -11.49 12.62 21.76
C ALA A 280 -11.15 12.18 23.20
N GLU A 281 -10.09 11.40 23.39
CA GLU A 281 -9.54 11.08 24.72
C GLU A 281 -9.23 12.34 25.54
N HIS A 282 -8.70 13.39 24.89
CA HIS A 282 -8.37 14.65 25.56
C HIS A 282 -9.60 15.51 25.88
N TYR A 283 -10.62 15.48 25.01
CA TYR A 283 -11.92 16.12 25.28
C TYR A 283 -12.63 15.45 26.46
N LYS A 284 -12.62 14.11 26.53
CA LYS A 284 -13.20 13.34 27.65
C LYS A 284 -12.58 13.71 29.00
N GLN A 285 -11.27 13.97 29.04
CA GLN A 285 -10.56 14.38 30.26
C GLN A 285 -10.97 15.77 30.79
N GLN A 286 -11.67 16.59 30.00
CA GLN A 286 -12.19 17.88 30.47
C GLN A 286 -13.59 17.77 31.10
N ILE A 287 -14.26 16.61 30.99
CA ILE A 287 -15.59 16.39 31.59
C ILE A 287 -15.42 16.16 33.09
N PRO A 288 -16.10 16.93 33.96
CA PRO A 288 -16.12 16.67 35.40
C PRO A 288 -16.72 15.29 35.72
N GLU A 289 -16.17 14.54 36.68
CA GLU A 289 -16.67 13.19 37.05
C GLU A 289 -18.14 13.16 37.49
N ASP A 290 -18.67 14.28 38.00
CA ASP A 290 -20.07 14.46 38.41
C ASP A 290 -20.97 15.10 37.31
N GLY A 291 -20.41 15.41 36.14
CA GLY A 291 -21.09 16.11 35.05
C GLY A 291 -21.91 15.17 34.16
N ASN A 292 -23.15 15.55 33.86
CA ASN A 292 -24.00 14.86 32.88
C ASN A 292 -23.80 15.40 31.45
N GLU A 293 -22.75 16.18 31.22
CA GLU A 293 -22.44 16.82 29.93
C GLU A 293 -21.87 15.78 28.96
N GLY A 294 -22.37 15.79 27.73
CA GLY A 294 -21.86 14.95 26.66
C GLY A 294 -20.52 15.48 26.13
N ILE A 295 -19.68 14.59 25.55
CA ILE A 295 -18.40 14.98 24.92
C ILE A 295 -18.57 16.09 23.87
N HIS A 296 -19.73 16.13 23.20
CA HIS A 296 -20.07 17.12 22.19
C HIS A 296 -20.24 18.56 22.74
N GLU A 297 -20.48 18.71 24.04
CA GLU A 297 -20.66 20.02 24.70
C GLU A 297 -19.32 20.62 25.18
N VAL A 298 -18.28 19.78 25.29
CA VAL A 298 -16.94 20.22 25.69
C VAL A 298 -16.29 21.01 24.57
N THR A 299 -15.80 22.20 24.91
CA THR A 299 -15.01 23.03 24.00
C THR A 299 -13.64 23.34 24.57
N ILE A 300 -12.61 23.34 23.72
CA ILE A 300 -11.23 23.60 24.09
C ILE A 300 -10.69 24.75 23.24
N ALA A 301 -9.97 25.67 23.87
CA ALA A 301 -9.30 26.76 23.15
C ALA A 301 -8.24 26.22 22.18
N VAL A 302 -8.18 26.76 20.96
CA VAL A 302 -7.21 26.34 19.92
C VAL A 302 -5.77 26.27 20.45
N ALA A 303 -5.33 27.26 21.24
CA ALA A 303 -3.99 27.26 21.84
C ALA A 303 -3.71 26.03 22.72
N ARG A 304 -4.73 25.50 23.41
CA ARG A 304 -4.62 24.28 24.22
C ARG A 304 -4.67 23.00 23.37
N LEU A 305 -5.26 23.04 22.18
CA LEU A 305 -5.29 21.91 21.24
C LEU A 305 -3.95 21.70 20.53
N ILE A 306 -3.18 22.75 20.26
CA ILE A 306 -1.85 22.69 19.61
C ILE A 306 -0.93 21.58 20.18
N PRO A 307 -0.67 21.51 21.50
CA PRO A 307 0.16 20.44 22.05
C PRO A 307 -0.46 19.04 21.93
N VAL A 308 -1.80 18.93 22.00
CA VAL A 308 -2.55 17.67 21.88
C VAL A 308 -2.51 17.12 20.46
N VAL A 309 -2.66 18.00 19.46
CA VAL A 309 -2.52 17.65 18.05
C VAL A 309 -1.09 17.21 17.77
N ASN A 310 -0.10 17.93 18.32
CA ASN A 310 1.30 17.57 18.19
C ASN A 310 1.66 16.21 18.78
N SER A 311 1.02 15.80 19.88
CA SER A 311 1.29 14.48 20.47
C SER A 311 0.74 13.33 19.62
N GLN A 312 -0.17 13.58 18.68
CA GLN A 312 -0.68 12.53 17.77
C GLN A 312 0.38 12.02 16.80
N LEU A 313 1.50 12.73 16.61
CA LEU A 313 2.59 12.26 15.75
C LEU A 313 3.12 10.87 16.20
N SER A 314 3.27 10.64 17.51
CA SER A 314 3.73 9.35 18.02
C SER A 314 2.67 8.25 17.88
N ARG A 315 1.38 8.62 17.83
CA ARG A 315 0.28 7.68 17.59
C ARG A 315 0.32 7.15 16.15
N ILE A 316 0.62 8.01 15.17
CA ILE A 316 0.60 7.65 13.73
C ILE A 316 1.95 7.11 13.24
N VAL A 317 3.07 7.75 13.58
CA VAL A 317 4.42 7.38 13.10
C VAL A 317 5.43 7.23 14.24
N GLY A 318 4.99 6.81 15.43
CA GLY A 318 5.87 6.55 16.58
C GLY A 318 6.81 5.37 16.39
N ASP A 319 7.69 5.17 17.38
CA ASP A 319 8.57 4.00 17.40
C ASP A 319 7.78 2.69 17.46
N ALA A 320 8.38 1.61 16.94
CA ALA A 320 7.78 0.29 17.01
C ALA A 320 7.75 -0.24 18.46
N PRO A 321 6.68 -0.92 18.90
CA PRO A 321 5.48 -1.26 18.14
C PRO A 321 4.49 -0.09 18.04
N ASN A 322 4.05 0.24 16.82
CA ASN A 322 3.03 1.25 16.57
C ASN A 322 1.71 0.58 16.14
N GLN A 323 0.64 0.78 16.91
CA GLN A 323 -0.66 0.11 16.69
C GLN A 323 -1.30 0.50 15.36
N PHE A 324 -1.34 1.79 15.02
CA PHE A 324 -1.94 2.27 13.78
C PHE A 324 -1.26 1.64 12.55
N ILE A 325 0.07 1.58 12.54
CA ILE A 325 0.82 0.96 11.44
C ILE A 325 0.53 -0.54 11.34
N GLN A 326 0.38 -1.25 12.47
CA GLN A 326 0.01 -2.67 12.44
C GLN A 326 -1.41 -2.87 11.90
N GLU A 327 -2.37 -2.06 12.33
CA GLU A 327 -3.75 -2.10 11.83
C GLU A 327 -3.80 -1.82 10.32
N LEU A 328 -3.03 -0.83 9.85
CA LEU A 328 -2.89 -0.51 8.43
C LEU A 328 -2.29 -1.69 7.64
N LEU A 329 -1.24 -2.35 8.16
CA LEU A 329 -0.63 -3.51 7.50
C LEU A 329 -1.51 -4.76 7.51
N LEU A 330 -2.46 -4.84 8.45
CA LEU A 330 -3.40 -5.95 8.60
C LEU A 330 -4.73 -5.74 7.85
N MET A 331 -4.96 -4.56 7.31
CA MET A 331 -6.14 -4.18 6.54
C MET A 331 -6.41 -5.18 5.40
N GLU A 332 -7.65 -5.67 5.30
CA GLU A 332 -8.04 -6.70 4.34
C GLU A 332 -8.00 -6.16 2.91
N GLU A 333 -8.46 -4.93 2.73
CA GLU A 333 -8.47 -4.19 1.48
C GLU A 333 -7.04 -4.02 0.92
N LEU A 334 -6.07 -3.76 1.81
CA LEU A 334 -4.64 -3.65 1.44
C LEU A 334 -4.06 -5.01 1.04
N LYS A 335 -4.42 -6.07 1.75
CA LYS A 335 -3.99 -7.45 1.44
C LYS A 335 -4.59 -7.92 0.11
N GLN A 336 -5.84 -7.57 -0.16
CA GLN A 336 -6.50 -7.92 -1.42
C GLN A 336 -5.87 -7.19 -2.60
N LEU A 337 -5.59 -5.89 -2.47
CA LEU A 337 -4.84 -5.15 -3.50
C LEU A 337 -3.46 -5.78 -3.73
N ALA A 338 -2.74 -6.12 -2.68
CA ALA A 338 -1.44 -6.79 -2.79
C ALA A 338 -1.54 -8.12 -3.53
N ALA A 339 -2.54 -8.94 -3.23
CA ALA A 339 -2.79 -10.22 -3.90
C ALA A 339 -3.13 -10.02 -5.37
N ASN A 340 -4.06 -9.11 -5.70
CA ASN A 340 -4.46 -8.81 -7.08
C ASN A 340 -3.28 -8.31 -7.92
N VAL A 341 -2.49 -7.38 -7.37
CA VAL A 341 -1.27 -6.88 -8.05
C VAL A 341 -0.30 -8.03 -8.24
N TYR A 342 0.05 -8.76 -7.18
CA TYR A 342 1.00 -9.86 -7.30
C TYR A 342 0.57 -10.90 -8.33
N GLU A 343 -0.71 -11.29 -8.31
CA GLU A 343 -1.29 -12.21 -9.29
C GLU A 343 -1.15 -11.68 -10.72
N ALA A 344 -1.55 -10.43 -10.97
CA ALA A 344 -1.46 -9.81 -12.29
C ALA A 344 -0.03 -9.82 -12.87
N PHE A 345 0.99 -9.67 -12.02
CA PHE A 345 2.40 -9.64 -12.44
C PHE A 345 3.13 -10.98 -12.28
N SER A 346 2.45 -12.04 -11.81
CA SER A 346 3.05 -13.37 -11.60
C SER A 346 2.38 -14.50 -12.39
N GLN A 347 1.31 -14.21 -13.13
CA GLN A 347 0.67 -15.15 -14.05
C GLN A 347 1.48 -15.29 -15.35
N ASP A 348 1.71 -16.52 -15.77
CA ASP A 348 2.28 -16.82 -17.08
C ASP A 348 1.22 -16.57 -18.17
N PRO A 349 1.51 -15.81 -19.25
CA PRO A 349 0.58 -15.59 -20.34
C PRO A 349 0.01 -16.87 -20.97
N SER A 350 0.72 -18.00 -20.84
CA SER A 350 0.28 -19.32 -21.32
C SER A 350 -0.77 -19.99 -20.43
N GLU A 351 -0.98 -19.51 -19.20
CA GLU A 351 -2.00 -20.00 -18.25
C GLU A 351 -3.37 -19.33 -18.44
N ILE A 352 -3.47 -18.28 -19.27
CA ILE A 352 -4.74 -17.60 -19.58
C ILE A 352 -5.55 -18.51 -20.53
N PRO A 353 -6.73 -19.01 -20.12
CA PRO A 353 -7.57 -19.80 -21.01
C PRO A 353 -7.91 -18.97 -22.24
N SER A 354 -7.66 -19.51 -23.43
CA SER A 354 -8.11 -18.89 -24.68
C SER A 354 -9.64 -18.80 -24.63
N ILE A 355 -10.18 -17.58 -24.47
CA ILE A 355 -11.62 -17.32 -24.48
C ILE A 355 -12.19 -17.54 -25.87
#